data_AF-A0A1G0NXK7-F1
#
_entry.id   AF-A0A1G0NXK7-F1
#
_cell.length_a   1.000
_cell.length_b   1.000
_cell.length_c   1.000
_cell.angle_alpha   90.00
_cell.angle_beta   90.00
_cell.angle_gamma   90.00
#
_symmetry.space_group_name_H-M   'P 1'
#
loop_
_entity.id
_entity.type
_entity.pdbx_description
1 polymer ?
#
loop_
_entity_poly.entity_id
_entity_poly.type
_entity_poly.pdbx_seq_one_letter_code
_entity_poly.pdbx_strand_id
1 'polypeptide(L)'
;MHFASDEDLLTRIRSGSDQAFTELYNKYRRRLLAYCYRLLQDPIAAEDVVQIAFQRAFESLSSLDKPELFFYWLFSIARNEVYGRIRKTRRNGTPISIEEEDIWADETPHDQVVRKETSEIVQLLLNQLKVEYREVLVLRQYDKLSYAEIAAITGDTVSSVESRLFKARKALAKKLAPYFV
;
A
#
# COMPACT_ATOMS: atom_id res chain seq x y z
N MET A 1 22.47 18.58 -3.16
CA MET A 1 21.89 17.91 -4.34
C MET A 1 20.54 18.54 -4.62
N HIS A 2 20.39 19.25 -5.74
CA HIS A 2 19.07 19.66 -6.22
C HIS A 2 18.35 18.39 -6.68
N PHE A 3 17.32 17.96 -5.95
CA PHE A 3 16.40 16.97 -6.49
C PHE A 3 15.58 17.66 -7.58
N ALA A 4 15.62 17.14 -8.80
CA ALA A 4 14.72 17.57 -9.86
C ALA A 4 13.27 17.39 -9.41
N SER A 5 12.42 18.33 -9.81
CA SER A 5 10.98 18.22 -9.57
C SER A 5 10.43 17.01 -10.34
N ASP A 6 9.29 16.49 -9.89
CA ASP A 6 8.65 15.37 -10.59
C ASP A 6 8.30 15.78 -12.03
N GLU A 7 7.87 17.02 -12.22
CA GLU A 7 7.59 17.61 -13.54
C GLU A 7 8.80 17.62 -14.47
N ASP A 8 9.98 18.02 -13.99
CA ASP A 8 11.21 18.03 -14.80
C ASP A 8 11.61 16.60 -15.19
N LEU A 9 11.60 15.68 -14.22
CA LEU A 9 11.91 14.27 -14.47
C LEU A 9 10.96 13.67 -15.50
N LEU A 10 9.65 13.91 -15.36
CA LEU A 10 8.64 13.40 -16.28
C LEU A 10 8.77 13.98 -17.68
N THR A 11 9.10 15.27 -17.79
CA THR A 11 9.36 15.93 -19.08
C THR A 11 10.57 15.30 -19.78
N ARG A 12 11.66 15.08 -19.04
CA ARG A 12 12.87 14.44 -19.57
C ARG A 12 12.66 12.98 -19.96
N ILE A 13 11.83 12.24 -19.21
CA ILE A 13 11.47 10.86 -19.56
C ILE A 13 10.68 10.83 -20.86
N ARG A 14 9.73 11.76 -21.04
CA ARG A 14 8.96 11.89 -22.29
C ARG A 14 9.83 12.21 -23.50
N SER A 15 10.95 12.91 -23.30
CA SER A 15 11.96 13.15 -24.34
C SER A 15 12.97 11.99 -24.51
N GLY A 16 12.77 10.85 -23.84
CA GLY A 16 13.61 9.65 -23.99
C GLY A 16 14.82 9.57 -23.05
N SER A 17 14.82 10.29 -21.92
CA SER A 17 15.93 10.23 -20.96
C SER A 17 15.81 9.06 -19.98
N ASP A 18 16.55 7.97 -20.24
CA ASP A 18 16.68 6.83 -19.33
C ASP A 18 17.26 7.19 -17.96
N GLN A 19 18.13 8.22 -17.94
CA GLN A 19 18.68 8.74 -16.70
C GLN A 19 17.58 9.37 -15.82
N ALA A 20 16.69 10.17 -16.41
CA ALA A 20 15.57 10.76 -15.68
C ALA A 20 14.61 9.68 -15.14
N PHE A 21 14.43 8.58 -15.88
CA PHE A 21 13.67 7.44 -15.40
C PHE A 21 14.33 6.79 -14.18
N THR A 22 15.64 6.58 -14.22
CA THR A 22 16.41 6.01 -13.10
C THR A 22 16.32 6.90 -11.86
N GLU A 23 16.42 8.22 -12.02
CA GLU A 23 16.26 9.18 -10.94
C GLU A 23 14.85 9.12 -10.32
N LEU A 24 13.80 9.10 -11.16
CA LEU A 24 12.41 8.96 -10.72
C LEU A 24 12.17 7.62 -10.01
N TYR A 25 12.67 6.52 -10.58
CA TYR A 25 12.60 5.19 -9.98
C TYR A 25 13.21 5.19 -8.58
N ASN A 26 14.44 5.66 -8.43
CA ASN A 26 15.13 5.69 -7.14
C ASN A 26 14.40 6.58 -6.12
N LYS A 27 13.76 7.66 -6.56
CA LYS A 27 12.97 8.57 -5.72
C LYS A 27 11.77 7.88 -5.08
N TYR A 28 11.04 7.04 -5.83
CA TYR A 28 9.79 6.44 -5.35
C TYR A 28 9.90 4.97 -4.93
N ARG A 29 10.87 4.22 -5.45
CA ARG A 29 10.99 2.76 -5.26
C ARG A 29 10.92 2.37 -3.79
N ARG A 30 11.72 3.00 -2.92
CA ARG A 30 11.76 2.65 -1.49
C ARG A 30 10.38 2.77 -0.83
N ARG A 31 9.66 3.84 -1.16
CA ARG A 31 8.35 4.13 -0.59
C ARG A 31 7.28 3.20 -1.15
N LEU A 32 7.27 2.99 -2.47
CA LEU A 32 6.36 2.07 -3.15
C LEU A 32 6.56 0.62 -2.68
N LEU A 33 7.81 0.18 -2.51
CA LEU A 33 8.15 -1.14 -1.98
C LEU A 33 7.65 -1.31 -0.55
N ALA A 34 7.89 -0.32 0.32
CA ALA A 34 7.41 -0.38 1.69
C ALA A 34 5.87 -0.41 1.76
N TYR A 35 5.19 0.30 0.86
CA TYR A 35 3.74 0.23 0.70
C TYR A 35 3.29 -1.18 0.29
N CYS A 36 3.83 -1.73 -0.81
CA CYS A 36 3.46 -3.05 -1.32
C CYS A 36 3.75 -4.15 -0.31
N TYR A 37 4.90 -4.09 0.37
CA TYR A 37 5.29 -5.06 1.41
C TYR A 37 4.29 -5.09 2.57
N ARG A 38 3.83 -3.93 3.06
CA ARG A 38 2.85 -3.89 4.15
C ARG A 38 1.49 -4.47 3.75
N LEU A 39 1.14 -4.41 2.46
CA LEU A 39 -0.12 -4.98 1.97
C LEU A 39 -0.03 -6.48 1.68
N LEU A 40 1.07 -6.93 1.09
CA LEU A 40 1.25 -8.31 0.65
C LEU A 40 1.87 -9.22 1.72
N GLN A 41 2.66 -8.66 2.63
CA GLN A 41 3.44 -9.40 3.65
C GLN A 41 4.45 -10.39 3.07
N ASP A 42 4.76 -10.27 1.78
CA ASP A 42 5.69 -11.11 1.04
C ASP A 42 6.71 -10.18 0.36
N PRO A 43 7.98 -10.19 0.78
CA PRO A 43 9.02 -9.35 0.19
C PRO A 43 9.21 -9.59 -1.31
N ILE A 44 9.13 -10.84 -1.76
CA ILE A 44 9.34 -11.22 -3.16
C ILE A 44 8.16 -10.70 -3.98
N ALA A 45 6.93 -10.98 -3.53
CA ALA A 45 5.75 -10.46 -4.21
C ALA A 45 5.69 -8.92 -4.22
N ALA A 46 6.20 -8.26 -3.19
CA ALA A 46 6.26 -6.80 -3.14
C ALA A 46 7.23 -6.22 -4.17
N GLU A 47 8.42 -6.81 -4.31
CA GLU A 47 9.40 -6.43 -5.34
C GLU A 47 8.83 -6.66 -6.75
N ASP A 48 8.19 -7.81 -7.00
CA ASP A 48 7.50 -8.10 -8.27
C ASP A 48 6.48 -7.01 -8.62
N VAL A 49 5.63 -6.65 -7.66
CA VAL A 49 4.60 -5.62 -7.87
C VAL A 49 5.22 -4.26 -8.14
N VAL A 50 6.29 -3.88 -7.44
CA VAL A 50 7.00 -2.62 -7.69
C VAL A 50 7.53 -2.60 -9.13
N GLN A 51 8.16 -3.68 -9.57
CA GLN A 51 8.68 -3.77 -10.94
C GLN A 51 7.55 -3.63 -11.98
N ILE A 52 6.46 -4.38 -11.82
CA ILE A 52 5.30 -4.32 -12.72
C ILE A 52 4.67 -2.92 -12.70
N ALA A 53 4.56 -2.28 -11.54
CA ALA A 53 3.98 -0.96 -11.41
C ALA A 53 4.81 0.10 -12.15
N PHE A 54 6.14 0.07 -12.01
CA PHE A 54 7.02 0.98 -12.76
C PHE A 54 7.03 0.69 -14.26
N GLN A 55 7.01 -0.58 -14.66
CA GLN A 55 6.89 -0.95 -16.07
C GLN A 55 5.61 -0.36 -16.68
N ARG A 56 4.46 -0.60 -16.03
CA ARG A 56 3.17 -0.07 -16.51
C ARG A 56 3.10 1.45 -16.46
N ALA A 57 3.67 2.06 -15.42
CA ALA A 57 3.76 3.51 -15.32
C ALA A 57 4.58 4.10 -16.48
N PHE A 58 5.65 3.43 -16.90
CA PHE A 58 6.43 3.86 -18.05
C PHE A 58 5.66 3.69 -19.36
N GLU A 59 5.03 2.52 -19.57
CA GLU A 59 4.21 2.23 -20.77
C GLU A 59 3.03 3.20 -20.93
N SER A 60 2.48 3.68 -19.82
CA SER A 60 1.30 4.58 -19.81
C SER A 60 1.62 6.03 -19.42
N LEU A 61 2.90 6.42 -19.38
CA LEU A 61 3.31 7.74 -18.89
C LEU A 61 2.74 8.92 -19.69
N SER A 62 2.44 8.67 -20.97
CA SER A 62 1.78 9.62 -21.87
C SER A 62 0.34 9.95 -21.46
N SER A 63 -0.33 9.06 -20.70
CA SER A 63 -1.70 9.28 -20.20
C SER A 63 -1.77 10.15 -18.94
N LEU A 64 -0.63 10.44 -18.31
CA LEU A 64 -0.59 11.26 -17.11
C LEU A 64 -0.55 12.75 -17.48
N ASP A 65 -1.70 13.41 -17.55
CA ASP A 65 -1.76 14.82 -17.95
C ASP A 65 -1.15 15.78 -16.93
N LYS A 66 -1.18 15.40 -15.63
CA LYS A 66 -0.78 16.24 -14.50
C LYS A 66 0.42 15.66 -13.77
N PRO A 67 1.63 16.19 -14.00
CA PRO A 67 2.87 15.68 -13.38
C PRO A 67 2.83 15.64 -11.85
N GLU A 68 2.16 16.60 -11.21
CA GLU A 68 1.98 16.69 -9.76
C GLU A 68 1.17 15.52 -9.18
N LEU A 69 0.42 14.79 -10.01
CA LEU A 69 -0.35 13.62 -9.60
C LEU A 69 0.42 12.31 -9.74
N PHE A 70 1.66 12.34 -10.23
CA PHE A 70 2.44 11.13 -10.50
C PHE A 70 2.53 10.20 -9.30
N PHE A 71 2.73 10.75 -8.09
CA PHE A 71 2.77 9.96 -6.87
C PHE A 71 1.48 9.15 -6.65
N TYR A 72 0.31 9.80 -6.70
CA TYR A 72 -0.97 9.14 -6.48
C TYR A 72 -1.28 8.14 -7.60
N TRP A 73 -0.97 8.53 -8.83
CA TRP A 73 -1.18 7.71 -10.02
C TRP A 73 -0.33 6.43 -9.97
N LEU A 74 0.96 6.52 -9.69
CA LEU A 74 1.86 5.37 -9.52
C LEU A 74 1.37 4.44 -8.40
N PHE A 75 0.96 5.00 -7.26
CA PHE A 75 0.44 4.21 -6.14
C PHE A 75 -0.89 3.53 -6.49
N SER A 76 -1.73 4.14 -7.32
CA SER A 76 -2.97 3.53 -7.81
C SER A 76 -2.70 2.34 -8.74
N ILE A 77 -1.67 2.42 -9.59
CA ILE A 77 -1.22 1.30 -10.43
C ILE A 77 -0.74 0.14 -9.54
N ALA A 78 0.16 0.42 -8.59
CA ALA A 78 0.67 -0.59 -7.67
C ALA A 78 -0.44 -1.23 -6.83
N ARG A 79 -1.40 -0.42 -6.36
CA ARG A 79 -2.59 -0.91 -5.65
C ARG A 79 -3.35 -1.93 -6.49
N ASN A 80 -3.63 -1.61 -7.76
CA ASN A 80 -4.35 -2.53 -8.65
C ASN A 80 -3.63 -3.89 -8.77
N GLU A 81 -2.30 -3.88 -8.85
CA GLU A 81 -1.48 -5.09 -8.87
C GLU A 81 -1.51 -5.87 -7.55
N VAL A 82 -1.39 -5.19 -6.41
CA VAL A 82 -1.53 -5.80 -5.08
C VAL A 82 -2.87 -6.52 -4.96
N TYR A 83 -3.98 -5.83 -5.24
CA TYR A 83 -5.32 -6.42 -5.13
C TYR A 83 -5.56 -7.52 -6.17
N GLY A 84 -5.00 -7.38 -7.37
CA GLY A 84 -4.99 -8.44 -8.38
C GLY A 84 -4.32 -9.71 -7.87
N ARG A 85 -3.18 -9.59 -7.20
CA ARG A 85 -2.45 -10.72 -6.61
C ARG A 85 -3.20 -11.34 -5.44
N ILE A 86 -3.72 -10.53 -4.52
CA ILE A 86 -4.53 -11.01 -3.38
C ILE A 86 -5.75 -11.81 -3.87
N ARG A 87 -6.46 -11.32 -4.89
CA ARG A 87 -7.59 -12.05 -5.49
C ARG A 87 -7.17 -13.40 -6.07
N LYS A 88 -6.02 -13.47 -6.77
CA LYS A 88 -5.49 -14.73 -7.31
C LYS A 88 -5.11 -15.71 -6.20
N THR A 89 -4.46 -15.24 -5.14
CA THR A 89 -4.09 -16.09 -3.98
C THR A 89 -5.32 -16.65 -3.28
N ARG A 90 -6.34 -15.82 -3.03
CA ARG A 90 -7.61 -16.26 -2.42
C ARG A 90 -8.33 -17.33 -3.25
N ARG A 91 -8.33 -17.20 -4.58
CA ARG A 91 -8.94 -18.18 -5.48
C ARG A 91 -8.25 -19.55 -5.46
N ASN A 92 -6.96 -19.58 -5.14
CA ASN A 92 -6.17 -20.80 -5.04
C ASN A 92 -6.18 -21.42 -3.62
N GLY A 93 -6.78 -20.72 -2.65
CA GLY A 93 -7.03 -21.22 -1.29
C GLY A 93 -8.49 -21.68 -1.12
N THR A 94 -8.72 -22.60 -0.19
CA THR A 94 -10.05 -23.14 0.16
C THR A 94 -10.99 -22.01 0.59
N PRO A 95 -12.25 -21.93 0.10
CA PRO A 95 -13.17 -20.89 0.51
C PRO A 95 -13.68 -21.18 1.92
N ILE A 96 -13.33 -20.33 2.88
CA ILE A 96 -14.00 -20.28 4.19
C ILE A 96 -15.09 -19.22 4.07
N SER A 97 -16.33 -19.61 4.34
CA SER A 97 -17.47 -18.69 4.39
C SER A 97 -17.34 -17.81 5.61
N ILE A 98 -17.53 -16.50 5.45
CA ILE A 98 -17.65 -15.57 6.57
C ILE A 98 -18.99 -14.85 6.43
N GLU A 99 -19.85 -15.01 7.43
CA GLU A 99 -20.92 -14.07 7.75
C GLU A 99 -20.36 -12.88 8.54
N GLU A 100 -20.91 -11.71 8.23
CA GLU A 100 -20.85 -10.40 8.91
C GLU A 100 -19.48 -9.71 9.10
N GLU A 101 -19.44 -8.44 8.66
CA GLU A 101 -18.68 -7.24 9.11
C GLU A 101 -17.32 -7.33 9.85
N ASP A 102 -16.65 -8.48 9.90
CA ASP A 102 -15.35 -8.58 10.55
C ASP A 102 -14.32 -7.82 9.71
N ILE A 103 -13.50 -6.99 10.34
CA ILE A 103 -12.43 -6.26 9.67
C ILE A 103 -11.10 -6.99 9.78
N TRP A 104 -11.05 -8.09 10.52
CA TRP A 104 -9.93 -9.03 10.58
C TRP A 104 -10.04 -10.07 9.45
N ALA A 105 -8.89 -10.50 8.95
CA ALA A 105 -8.78 -11.67 8.10
C ALA A 105 -8.78 -12.93 8.98
N ASP A 106 -9.21 -14.06 8.41
CA ASP A 106 -9.26 -15.35 9.11
C ASP A 106 -7.91 -15.68 9.77
N GLU A 107 -7.98 -16.26 10.97
CA GLU A 107 -6.79 -16.64 11.75
C GLU A 107 -5.98 -17.70 11.00
N THR A 108 -4.78 -17.34 10.53
CA THR A 108 -3.78 -18.32 10.08
C THR A 108 -3.08 -18.94 11.29
N PRO A 109 -2.77 -20.26 11.31
CA PRO A 109 -2.30 -21.00 12.50
C PRO A 109 -0.87 -20.70 13.00
N HIS A 110 -0.43 -19.43 13.00
CA HIS A 110 0.95 -19.08 13.28
C HIS A 110 1.15 -18.01 14.35
N ASP A 111 0.50 -18.16 15.50
CA ASP A 111 0.79 -17.33 16.68
C ASP A 111 1.47 -18.15 17.78
N GLN A 112 2.79 -18.33 17.64
CA GLN A 112 3.64 -18.62 18.79
C GLN A 112 3.97 -17.29 19.49
N VAL A 113 3.50 -17.15 20.73
CA VAL A 113 3.72 -15.98 21.57
C VAL A 113 5.16 -16.02 22.12
N VAL A 114 6.08 -15.45 21.37
CA VAL A 114 7.37 -14.96 21.90
C VAL A 114 7.16 -13.51 22.31
N ARG A 115 7.81 -13.03 23.38
CA ARG A 115 7.82 -11.61 23.77
C ARG A 115 8.47 -10.79 22.65
N LYS A 116 7.65 -10.35 21.70
CA LYS A 116 8.01 -9.55 20.54
C LYS A 116 8.13 -8.07 20.94
N GLU A 117 9.02 -7.33 20.27
CA GLU A 117 9.09 -5.88 20.45
C GLU A 117 7.76 -5.23 20.03
N THR A 118 7.41 -4.07 20.61
CA THR A 118 6.14 -3.37 20.31
C THR A 118 5.89 -3.16 18.82
N SER A 119 6.96 -2.93 18.04
CA SER A 119 6.94 -2.79 16.59
C SER A 119 6.46 -4.06 15.87
N GLU A 120 6.91 -5.22 16.31
CA GLU A 120 6.57 -6.53 15.75
C GLU A 120 5.12 -6.91 16.07
N ILE A 121 4.64 -6.56 17.28
CA ILE A 121 3.23 -6.74 17.66
C ILE A 121 2.33 -5.89 16.77
N VAL A 122 2.67 -4.61 16.58
CA VAL A 122 1.91 -3.73 15.68
C VAL A 122 1.91 -4.27 14.26
N GLN A 123 3.05 -4.76 13.76
CA GLN A 123 3.12 -5.36 12.43
C GLN A 123 2.26 -6.62 12.32
N LEU A 124 2.27 -7.50 13.34
CA LEU A 124 1.43 -8.69 13.41
C LEU A 124 -0.06 -8.33 13.36
N LEU A 125 -0.48 -7.35 14.17
CA LEU A 125 -1.87 -6.91 14.20
C LEU A 125 -2.29 -6.22 12.89
N LEU A 126 -1.43 -5.39 12.30
CA LEU A 126 -1.68 -4.84 10.97
C LEU A 126 -1.89 -5.96 9.94
N ASN A 127 -1.07 -7.01 10.02
CA ASN A 127 -1.14 -8.17 9.13
C ASN A 127 -2.44 -8.98 9.26
N GLN A 128 -3.11 -8.92 10.40
CA GLN A 128 -4.40 -9.55 10.62
C GLN A 128 -5.58 -8.73 10.08
N LEU A 129 -5.42 -7.43 9.80
CA LEU A 129 -6.52 -6.64 9.23
C LEU A 129 -6.80 -7.05 7.77
N LYS A 130 -8.05 -6.98 7.35
CA LYS A 130 -8.42 -7.00 5.92
C LYS A 130 -7.68 -5.89 5.19
N VAL A 131 -7.26 -6.16 3.95
CA VAL A 131 -6.32 -5.32 3.20
C VAL A 131 -6.81 -3.89 3.04
N GLU A 132 -8.13 -3.67 2.91
CA GLU A 132 -8.73 -2.35 2.71
C GLU A 132 -8.57 -1.45 3.95
N TYR A 133 -8.61 -2.02 5.15
CA TYR A 133 -8.40 -1.29 6.41
C TYR A 133 -6.91 -1.08 6.69
N ARG A 134 -6.08 -2.08 6.36
CA ARG A 134 -4.63 -1.98 6.47
C ARG A 134 -4.09 -0.90 5.53
N GLU A 135 -4.59 -0.85 4.29
CA GLU A 135 -4.19 0.10 3.25
C GLU A 135 -4.35 1.55 3.71
N VAL A 136 -5.54 1.94 4.19
CA VAL A 136 -5.77 3.31 4.63
C VAL A 136 -4.91 3.69 5.83
N LEU A 137 -4.64 2.75 6.75
CA LEU A 137 -3.72 2.96 7.86
C LEU A 137 -2.29 3.14 7.40
N VAL A 138 -1.83 2.32 6.46
CA VAL A 138 -0.47 2.40 5.92
C VAL A 138 -0.24 3.75 5.28
N LEU A 139 -1.12 4.15 4.37
CA LEU A 139 -1.04 5.42 3.66
C LEU A 139 -1.13 6.62 4.62
N ARG A 140 -1.98 6.55 5.65
CA ARG A 140 -2.09 7.63 6.62
C ARG A 140 -0.86 7.73 7.52
N GLN A 141 -0.33 6.60 7.99
CA GLN A 141 0.60 6.61 9.11
C GLN A 141 2.07 6.53 8.71
N TYR A 142 2.38 5.87 7.60
CA TYR A 142 3.74 5.82 7.06
C TYR A 142 3.95 6.87 5.99
N ASP A 143 3.00 7.04 5.06
CA ASP A 143 3.12 8.00 3.95
C ASP A 143 2.59 9.40 4.29
N LYS A 144 1.98 9.57 5.47
CA LYS A 144 1.46 10.86 5.99
C LYS A 144 0.44 11.56 5.09
N LEU A 145 -0.24 10.79 4.24
CA LEU A 145 -1.21 11.34 3.29
C LEU A 145 -2.47 11.87 3.97
N SER A 146 -3.03 12.93 3.42
CA SER A 146 -4.36 13.46 3.72
C SER A 146 -5.46 12.49 3.27
N TYR A 147 -6.69 12.68 3.76
CA TYR A 147 -7.80 11.79 3.40
C TYR A 147 -8.18 11.92 1.91
N ALA A 148 -8.02 13.11 1.33
CA ALA A 148 -8.24 13.35 -0.09
C ALA A 148 -7.19 12.62 -0.96
N GLU A 149 -5.93 12.63 -0.55
CA GLU A 149 -4.85 11.92 -1.25
C GLU A 149 -5.00 10.40 -1.14
N ILE A 150 -5.41 9.89 0.02
CA ILE A 150 -5.73 8.47 0.19
C ILE A 150 -6.92 8.08 -0.69
N ALA A 151 -7.97 8.90 -0.74
CA ALA A 151 -9.12 8.70 -1.61
C ALA A 151 -8.70 8.63 -3.09
N ALA A 152 -7.77 9.51 -3.53
CA ALA A 152 -7.25 9.49 -4.89
C ALA A 152 -6.49 8.18 -5.24
N ILE A 153 -5.74 7.61 -4.29
CA ILE A 153 -5.04 6.32 -4.49
C ILE A 153 -6.02 5.14 -4.48
N THR A 154 -6.99 5.17 -3.56
CA THR A 154 -7.89 4.04 -3.31
C THR A 154 -9.09 3.99 -4.26
N GLY A 155 -9.43 5.11 -4.90
CA GLY A 155 -10.65 5.26 -5.69
C GLY A 155 -11.92 5.36 -4.84
N ASP A 156 -11.79 5.64 -3.54
CA ASP A 156 -12.89 5.77 -2.59
C ASP A 156 -13.27 7.24 -2.34
N THR A 157 -14.37 7.47 -1.62
CA THR A 157 -14.72 8.81 -1.11
C THR A 157 -13.93 9.13 0.16
N VAL A 158 -13.72 10.43 0.43
CA VAL A 158 -13.08 10.90 1.68
C VAL A 158 -13.80 10.35 2.92
N SER A 159 -15.13 10.32 2.89
CA SER A 159 -15.95 9.77 3.99
C SER A 159 -15.74 8.25 4.18
N SER A 160 -15.60 7.49 3.09
CA SER A 160 -15.24 6.06 3.14
C SER A 160 -13.87 5.86 3.78
N VAL A 161 -12.87 6.66 3.38
CA VAL A 161 -11.53 6.63 3.97
C VAL A 161 -11.55 6.92 5.47
N GLU A 162 -12.28 7.96 5.88
CA GLU A 162 -12.43 8.33 7.29
C GLU A 162 -13.06 7.20 8.12
N SER A 163 -14.16 6.63 7.62
CA SER A 163 -14.85 5.50 8.25
C SER A 163 -13.93 4.28 8.41
N ARG A 164 -13.20 3.90 7.35
CA ARG A 164 -12.24 2.79 7.41
C ARG A 164 -11.11 3.06 8.40
N LEU A 165 -10.53 4.26 8.40
CA LEU A 165 -9.50 4.65 9.37
C LEU A 165 -9.99 4.58 10.80
N PHE A 166 -11.20 5.07 11.07
CA PHE A 166 -11.80 5.00 12.39
C PHE A 166 -11.98 3.56 12.87
N LYS A 167 -12.60 2.71 12.03
CA LYS A 167 -12.80 1.28 12.33
C LYS A 167 -11.47 0.56 12.56
N ALA A 168 -10.49 0.76 11.68
CA ALA A 168 -9.18 0.12 11.77
C ALA A 168 -8.42 0.51 13.04
N ARG A 169 -8.43 1.81 13.41
CA ARG A 169 -7.80 2.30 14.65
C ARG A 169 -8.47 1.74 15.90
N LYS A 170 -9.80 1.74 15.93
CA LYS A 170 -10.58 1.22 17.07
C LYS A 170 -10.29 -0.27 17.29
N ALA A 171 -10.21 -1.05 16.22
CA ALA A 171 -9.91 -2.46 16.29
C ALA A 171 -8.46 -2.73 16.74
N LEU A 172 -7.48 -2.00 16.19
CA LEU A 172 -6.09 -2.11 16.63
C LEU A 172 -5.93 -1.74 18.10
N ALA A 173 -6.54 -0.65 18.56
CA ALA A 173 -6.48 -0.24 19.96
C ALA A 173 -7.02 -1.34 20.90
N LYS A 174 -8.12 -2.00 20.51
CA LYS A 174 -8.69 -3.13 21.27
C LYS A 174 -7.74 -4.33 21.35
N LYS A 175 -7.09 -4.69 20.24
CA LYS A 175 -6.11 -5.82 20.23
C LYS A 175 -4.77 -5.47 20.85
N LEU A 176 -4.36 -4.20 20.88
CA LEU A 176 -3.12 -3.74 21.50
C LEU A 176 -3.24 -3.62 23.03
N ALA A 177 -4.42 -3.34 23.57
CA ALA A 177 -4.63 -3.11 25.00
C ALA A 177 -4.00 -4.18 25.94
N PRO A 178 -4.06 -5.50 25.64
CA PRO A 178 -3.45 -6.52 26.50
C PRO A 178 -1.91 -6.50 26.56
N TYR A 179 -1.25 -5.85 25.60
CA TYR A 179 0.21 -5.82 25.49
C TYR A 179 0.86 -4.65 26.25
N PHE A 180 0.06 -3.71 26.77
CA PHE A 180 0.52 -2.51 27.48
C PHE A 180 0.15 -2.52 28.98
N VAL A 181 -0.09 -3.70 29.55
CA VAL A 181 -0.39 -3.91 30.99
C VAL A 181 0.88 -4.25 31.75
#